data_AF-A0A928X7I0-F1
#
_entry.id   AF-A0A928X7I0-F1
#
_cell.length_a   1.000
_cell.length_b   1.000
_cell.length_c   1.000
_cell.angle_alpha   90.00
_cell.angle_beta   90.00
_cell.angle_gamma   90.00
#
_symmetry.space_group_name_H-M   'P 1'
#
loop_
_entity.id
_entity.type
_entity.pdbx_description
1 polymer ?
#
loop_
_entity_poly.entity_id
_entity_poly.type
_entity_poly.pdbx_seq_one_letter_code
_entity_poly.pdbx_strand_id
1 'polypeptide(L)'
;MYEEVDSLALGIDKPIKSSLIVQMNENIIDINSRFRVTSYQTGAVATGSTVIPIDDTIPQNTEGDQYMQLAITPQDETHKLIIEVVALFAGNSGNARITGALFKNSEANAIAVQTFGPNNSGNAAGVFKMKHIMIAGTTDEITFKFRAGPSSSYTITFNGESGARLFGGVAASSITITEVRA
;
A
#
# COMPACT_ATOMS: atom_id res chain seq x y z
N MET A 1 28.97 -62.82 13.19
CA MET A 1 29.69 -62.54 11.94
C MET A 1 28.65 -62.01 10.97
N TYR A 2 28.46 -60.70 10.94
CA TYR A 2 27.69 -60.00 9.92
C TYR A 2 28.66 -59.00 9.31
N GLU A 3 29.02 -59.19 8.05
CA GLU A 3 29.92 -58.31 7.32
C GLU A 3 29.23 -56.96 7.11
N GLU A 4 29.89 -55.88 7.51
CA GLU A 4 29.56 -54.54 7.03
C GLU A 4 29.81 -54.52 5.52
N VAL A 5 28.73 -54.44 4.75
CA VAL A 5 28.81 -54.19 3.32
C VAL A 5 29.21 -52.73 3.12
N ASP A 6 30.42 -52.56 2.58
CA ASP A 6 31.08 -51.29 2.30
C ASP A 6 30.23 -50.44 1.32
N SER A 7 29.85 -49.25 1.76
CA SER A 7 29.01 -48.30 1.00
C SER A 7 29.64 -47.81 -0.30
N LEU A 8 30.92 -48.12 -0.54
CA LEU A 8 31.61 -47.84 -1.80
C LEU A 8 31.14 -48.68 -2.99
N ALA A 9 30.43 -49.79 -2.80
CA ALA A 9 30.12 -50.74 -3.88
C ALA A 9 28.99 -50.30 -4.84
N LEU A 10 28.31 -49.17 -4.61
CA LEU A 10 27.16 -48.71 -5.43
C LEU A 10 27.31 -47.31 -6.05
N GLY A 11 28.49 -46.69 -5.96
CA GLY A 11 28.76 -45.41 -6.66
C GLY A 11 27.94 -44.21 -6.16
N ILE A 12 27.45 -44.25 -4.91
CA ILE A 12 26.70 -43.14 -4.30
C ILE A 12 27.56 -42.48 -3.22
N ASP A 13 28.67 -41.84 -3.63
CA ASP A 13 29.62 -41.19 -2.71
C ASP A 13 29.23 -39.73 -2.36
N LYS A 14 27.93 -39.41 -2.40
CA LYS A 14 27.42 -38.16 -1.85
C LYS A 14 26.15 -38.43 -1.03
N PRO A 15 26.08 -37.98 0.23
CA PRO A 15 24.86 -38.16 1.03
C PRO A 15 23.71 -37.39 0.40
N ILE A 16 22.82 -38.11 -0.30
CA ILE A 16 21.60 -37.60 -0.97
C ILE A 16 20.67 -36.88 0.03
N LYS A 17 20.84 -37.10 1.34
CA LYS A 17 20.04 -36.45 2.38
C LYS A 17 20.31 -34.95 2.52
N SER A 18 21.53 -34.44 2.29
CA SER A 18 21.78 -33.00 2.52
C SER A 18 21.25 -32.13 1.37
N SER A 19 21.37 -32.57 0.13
CA SER A 19 20.88 -31.81 -1.03
C SER A 19 19.36 -31.80 -1.11
N LEU A 20 18.68 -32.92 -0.79
CA LEU A 20 17.23 -33.00 -0.83
C LEU A 20 16.58 -32.23 0.33
N ILE A 21 17.18 -32.24 1.54
CA ILE A 21 16.70 -31.47 2.69
C ILE A 21 16.90 -29.96 2.48
N VAL A 22 18.01 -29.53 1.87
CA VAL A 22 18.22 -28.12 1.47
C VAL A 22 17.18 -27.72 0.42
N GLN A 23 16.93 -28.55 -0.58
CA GLN A 23 15.96 -28.27 -1.65
C GLN A 23 14.50 -28.30 -1.15
N MET A 24 14.18 -29.12 -0.14
CA MET A 24 12.87 -29.11 0.52
C MET A 24 12.68 -27.90 1.44
N ASN A 25 13.74 -27.41 2.10
CA ASN A 25 13.70 -26.16 2.86
C ASN A 25 13.55 -24.93 1.96
N GLU A 26 14.10 -24.96 0.75
CA GLU A 26 13.90 -23.92 -0.26
C GLU A 26 12.50 -23.99 -0.90
N ASN A 27 11.94 -25.20 -1.09
CA ASN A 27 10.60 -25.38 -1.67
C ASN A 27 9.44 -25.14 -0.68
N ILE A 28 9.67 -25.12 0.63
CA ILE A 28 8.68 -24.71 1.63
C ILE A 28 8.53 -23.17 1.69
N ILE A 29 9.40 -22.41 1.01
CA ILE A 29 9.43 -20.94 1.07
C ILE A 29 8.52 -20.25 0.04
N ASP A 30 7.77 -20.94 -0.82
CA ASP A 30 6.91 -20.23 -1.79
C ASP A 30 5.52 -19.80 -1.25
N ILE A 31 5.35 -19.83 0.09
CA ILE A 31 4.32 -19.08 0.81
C ILE A 31 4.83 -17.67 1.21
N ASN A 32 6.14 -17.39 1.06
CA ASN A 32 6.81 -16.15 1.48
C ASN A 32 6.99 -15.09 0.38
N SER A 33 6.19 -15.11 -0.70
CA SER A 33 6.30 -14.04 -1.71
C SER A 33 5.99 -12.65 -1.14
N ARG A 34 5.20 -12.55 -0.06
CA ARG A 34 5.16 -11.38 0.83
C ARG A 34 6.10 -11.60 2.00
N PHE A 35 7.21 -10.88 2.01
CA PHE A 35 8.21 -10.98 3.07
C PHE A 35 7.74 -10.23 4.33
N ARG A 36 7.04 -9.10 4.16
CA ARG A 36 6.48 -8.32 5.28
C ARG A 36 5.26 -7.51 4.84
N VAL A 37 4.27 -7.39 5.72
CA VAL A 37 3.10 -6.52 5.52
C VAL A 37 2.98 -5.60 6.73
N THR A 38 2.81 -4.31 6.48
CA THR A 38 2.40 -3.33 7.48
C THR A 38 1.15 -2.61 6.99
N SER A 39 0.25 -2.26 7.89
CA SER A 39 -0.99 -1.58 7.54
C SER A 39 -1.40 -0.59 8.62
N TYR A 40 -2.11 0.44 8.18
CA TYR A 40 -2.84 1.36 9.03
C TYR A 40 -4.27 1.44 8.53
N GLN A 41 -5.23 1.39 9.46
CA GLN A 41 -6.65 1.46 9.17
C GLN A 41 -7.32 2.40 10.16
N THR A 42 -8.28 3.19 9.67
CA THR A 42 -9.09 4.07 10.50
C THR A 42 -10.49 4.20 9.93
N GLY A 43 -11.48 4.27 10.82
CA GLY A 43 -12.86 4.65 10.49
C GLY A 43 -13.25 6.01 11.08
N ALA A 44 -12.28 6.77 11.59
CA ALA A 44 -12.51 8.14 12.03
C ALA A 44 -12.92 9.01 10.82
N VAL A 45 -13.94 9.84 11.02
CA VAL A 45 -14.37 10.82 10.02
C VAL A 45 -13.41 12.00 10.02
N ALA A 46 -13.11 12.52 8.82
CA ALA A 46 -12.40 13.77 8.65
C ALA A 46 -12.97 14.52 7.45
N THR A 47 -12.79 15.83 7.42
CA THR A 47 -13.18 16.67 6.29
C THR A 47 -11.99 17.48 5.79
N GLY A 48 -11.99 17.78 4.50
CA GLY A 48 -10.94 18.58 3.88
C GLY A 48 -11.45 19.36 2.66
N SER A 49 -10.75 20.44 2.34
CA SER A 49 -11.06 21.34 1.22
C SER A 49 -9.82 21.85 0.50
N THR A 50 -8.62 21.43 0.91
CA THR A 50 -7.39 21.80 0.22
C THR A 50 -7.41 21.14 -1.16
N VAL A 51 -7.35 21.95 -2.21
CA VAL A 51 -7.52 21.48 -3.60
C VAL A 51 -6.33 20.63 -4.03
N ILE A 52 -6.60 19.59 -4.84
CA ILE A 52 -5.61 18.99 -5.73
C ILE A 52 -6.14 19.20 -7.16
N PRO A 53 -5.54 20.12 -7.95
CA PRO A 53 -5.97 20.40 -9.31
C PRO A 53 -5.94 19.15 -10.19
N ILE A 54 -6.80 19.12 -11.21
CA ILE A 54 -6.74 18.12 -12.28
C ILE A 54 -6.19 18.83 -13.51
N ASP A 55 -4.87 18.86 -13.61
CA ASP A 55 -4.13 19.49 -14.70
C ASP A 55 -2.84 18.70 -15.02
N ASP A 56 -1.99 19.26 -15.88
CA ASP A 56 -0.72 18.66 -16.32
C ASP A 56 0.44 19.09 -15.39
N THR A 57 0.22 18.97 -14.08
CA THR A 57 1.26 19.16 -13.06
C THR A 57 1.24 18.00 -12.07
N ILE A 58 2.41 17.65 -11.53
CA ILE A 58 2.51 16.63 -10.50
C ILE A 58 1.98 17.21 -9.19
N PRO A 59 1.04 16.55 -8.49
CA PRO A 59 0.57 17.05 -7.21
C PRO A 59 1.71 17.30 -6.23
N GLN A 60 1.64 18.44 -5.53
CA GLN A 60 2.61 18.88 -4.54
C GLN A 60 2.17 18.48 -3.13
N ASN A 61 3.13 18.27 -2.22
CA ASN A 61 2.85 17.78 -0.86
C ASN A 61 2.16 18.80 0.06
N THR A 62 1.96 20.02 -0.42
CA THR A 62 1.14 21.07 0.19
C THR A 62 -0.32 21.06 -0.29
N GLU A 63 -0.65 20.27 -1.32
CA GLU A 63 -1.99 20.12 -1.88
C GLU A 63 -2.74 18.96 -1.22
N GLY A 64 -4.08 19.02 -1.23
CA GLY A 64 -4.91 18.09 -0.48
C GLY A 64 -4.72 18.17 1.04
N ASP A 65 -5.52 17.40 1.76
CA ASP A 65 -5.39 17.20 3.20
C ASP A 65 -4.83 15.79 3.47
N GLN A 66 -3.98 15.63 4.48
CA GLN A 66 -3.40 14.33 4.84
C GLN A 66 -4.39 13.51 5.66
N TYR A 67 -4.72 12.29 5.21
CA TYR A 67 -5.66 11.40 5.90
C TYR A 67 -5.00 10.16 6.51
N MET A 68 -3.95 9.65 5.88
CA MET A 68 -3.24 8.46 6.36
C MET A 68 -1.73 8.61 6.14
N GLN A 69 -0.95 8.03 7.05
CA GLN A 69 0.50 7.94 6.96
C GLN A 69 0.93 6.58 7.47
N LEU A 70 1.92 5.97 6.82
CA LEU A 70 2.50 4.70 7.26
C LEU A 70 3.97 4.64 6.90
N ALA A 71 4.80 4.25 7.85
CA ALA A 71 6.22 4.05 7.65
C ALA A 71 6.56 2.55 7.49
N ILE A 72 7.61 2.28 6.74
CA ILE A 72 8.24 0.97 6.61
C ILE A 72 9.76 1.14 6.53
N THR A 73 10.51 0.29 7.22
CA THR A 73 11.96 0.15 7.07
C THR A 73 12.21 -1.12 6.23
N PRO A 74 12.53 -1.03 4.93
CA PRO A 74 12.75 -2.21 4.10
C PRO A 74 13.92 -3.04 4.63
N GLN A 75 13.84 -4.36 4.47
CA GLN A 75 14.93 -5.26 4.85
C GLN A 75 16.03 -5.36 3.81
N ASP A 76 15.70 -5.08 2.55
CA ASP A 76 16.63 -5.09 1.45
C ASP A 76 16.25 -3.99 0.47
N GLU A 77 17.24 -3.25 -0.02
CA GLU A 77 17.04 -2.17 -0.99
C GLU A 77 16.52 -2.67 -2.34
N THR A 78 16.72 -3.95 -2.67
CA THR A 78 16.27 -4.57 -3.92
C THR A 78 14.83 -5.07 -3.88
N HIS A 79 14.24 -5.19 -2.69
CA HIS A 79 12.85 -5.60 -2.53
C HIS A 79 11.89 -4.61 -3.20
N LYS A 80 10.71 -5.08 -3.58
CA LYS A 80 9.63 -4.22 -4.07
C LYS A 80 8.66 -3.91 -2.94
N LEU A 81 8.23 -2.66 -2.89
CA LEU A 81 7.16 -2.18 -2.04
C LEU A 81 5.89 -2.05 -2.89
N ILE A 82 4.83 -2.74 -2.47
CA ILE A 82 3.48 -2.63 -3.02
C ILE A 82 2.66 -1.83 -2.02
N ILE A 83 2.31 -0.60 -2.37
CA ILE A 83 1.50 0.30 -1.55
C ILE A 83 0.08 0.29 -2.09
N GLU A 84 -0.86 -0.10 -1.25
CA GLU A 84 -2.29 -0.18 -1.57
C GLU A 84 -3.07 0.75 -0.66
N VAL A 85 -3.81 1.69 -1.25
CA VAL A 85 -4.72 2.60 -0.53
C VAL A 85 -6.15 2.26 -0.91
N VAL A 86 -7.00 2.10 0.10
CA VAL A 86 -8.45 2.00 -0.04
C VAL A 86 -9.05 3.05 0.86
N ALA A 87 -9.82 3.98 0.28
CA ALA A 87 -10.39 5.07 1.04
C ALA A 87 -11.85 5.33 0.67
N LEU A 88 -12.70 5.55 1.67
CA LEU A 88 -14.08 5.99 1.45
C LEU A 88 -14.11 7.52 1.48
N PHE A 89 -14.57 8.15 0.41
CA PHE A 89 -14.84 9.58 0.40
C PHE A 89 -16.20 9.91 -0.19
N ALA A 90 -16.82 10.96 0.35
CA ALA A 90 -17.96 11.65 -0.25
C ALA A 90 -17.58 13.11 -0.54
N GLY A 91 -18.02 13.66 -1.68
CA GLY A 91 -17.93 15.09 -1.95
C GLY A 91 -19.25 15.79 -1.65
N ASN A 92 -19.22 17.02 -1.14
CA ASN A 92 -20.43 17.79 -0.85
C ASN A 92 -21.18 18.32 -2.10
N SER A 93 -20.66 18.03 -3.29
CA SER A 93 -21.21 18.45 -4.58
C SER A 93 -21.18 17.29 -5.55
N GLY A 94 -22.20 17.20 -6.41
CA GLY A 94 -22.21 16.22 -7.49
C GLY A 94 -21.09 16.43 -8.52
N ASN A 95 -20.49 17.63 -8.55
CA ASN A 95 -19.35 17.96 -9.42
C ASN A 95 -17.99 17.77 -8.73
N ALA A 96 -17.96 17.38 -7.46
CA ALA A 96 -16.71 17.16 -6.75
C ALA A 96 -16.02 15.91 -7.31
N ARG A 97 -14.93 16.12 -8.05
CA ARG A 97 -13.95 15.07 -8.32
C ARG A 97 -12.96 15.04 -7.16
N ILE A 98 -12.61 13.85 -6.73
CA ILE A 98 -11.76 13.63 -5.56
C ILE A 98 -10.47 13.01 -6.07
N THR A 99 -9.37 13.72 -5.88
CA THR A 99 -8.03 13.27 -6.26
C THR A 99 -7.30 12.84 -5.01
N GLY A 100 -6.71 11.64 -5.05
CA GLY A 100 -5.83 11.11 -4.01
C GLY A 100 -4.41 10.97 -4.54
N ALA A 101 -3.43 11.38 -3.76
CA ALA A 101 -2.02 11.38 -4.11
C ALA A 101 -1.16 10.74 -3.00
N LEU A 102 -0.18 9.95 -3.41
CA LEU A 102 0.79 9.31 -2.53
C LEU A 102 2.09 10.08 -2.54
N PHE A 103 2.59 10.45 -1.37
CA PHE A 103 3.87 11.13 -1.19
C PHE A 103 4.81 10.25 -0.39
N LYS A 104 6.10 10.35 -0.71
CA LYS A 104 7.18 9.64 -0.02
C LYS A 104 8.00 10.63 0.80
N ASN A 105 8.25 10.30 2.07
CA ASN A 105 9.05 11.08 3.01
C ASN A 105 8.62 12.56 3.06
N SER A 106 9.54 13.46 2.78
CA SER A 106 9.34 14.91 2.66
C SER A 106 9.43 15.41 1.22
N GLU A 107 9.37 14.51 0.24
CA GLU A 107 9.46 14.86 -1.19
C GLU A 107 8.25 15.74 -1.57
N ALA A 108 8.48 16.70 -2.47
CA ALA A 108 7.44 17.62 -2.92
C ALA A 108 6.44 16.94 -3.86
N ASN A 109 6.95 16.13 -4.79
CA ASN A 109 6.16 15.48 -5.81
C ASN A 109 5.48 14.21 -5.29
N ALA A 110 4.23 14.00 -5.70
CA ALA A 110 3.57 12.71 -5.54
C ALA A 110 4.23 11.63 -6.41
N ILE A 111 4.34 10.41 -5.88
CA ILE A 111 4.84 9.21 -6.58
C ILE A 111 3.70 8.40 -7.25
N ALA A 112 2.46 8.66 -6.87
CA ALA A 112 1.27 8.12 -7.49
C ALA A 112 0.08 9.07 -7.27
N VAL A 113 -0.81 9.12 -8.24
CA VAL A 113 -2.05 9.91 -8.16
C VAL A 113 -3.17 9.15 -8.86
N GLN A 114 -4.37 9.26 -8.33
CA GLN A 114 -5.58 8.84 -9.01
C GLN A 114 -6.72 9.78 -8.65
N THR A 115 -7.69 9.91 -9.55
CA THR A 115 -8.91 10.69 -9.35
C THR A 115 -10.12 9.80 -9.52
N PHE A 116 -11.16 10.04 -8.74
CA PHE A 116 -12.48 9.45 -8.96
C PHE A 116 -13.59 10.50 -8.83
N GLY A 117 -14.75 10.20 -9.44
CA GLY A 117 -15.88 11.13 -9.58
C GLY A 117 -15.98 11.76 -10.98
N PRO A 118 -17.03 12.55 -11.26
CA PRO A 118 -18.06 13.00 -10.34
C PRO A 118 -19.02 11.88 -9.91
N ASN A 119 -19.39 11.86 -8.63
CA ASN A 119 -20.59 11.16 -8.22
C ASN A 119 -21.75 12.09 -8.54
N ASN A 120 -22.54 11.84 -9.59
CA ASN A 120 -23.65 12.71 -10.06
C ASN A 120 -24.76 12.97 -8.99
N SER A 121 -24.58 12.49 -7.76
CA SER A 121 -25.38 12.74 -6.58
C SER A 121 -24.45 13.34 -5.51
N GLY A 122 -24.62 14.61 -5.16
CA GLY A 122 -23.87 15.21 -4.06
C GLY A 122 -24.00 14.36 -2.79
N ASN A 123 -22.91 14.22 -2.05
CA ASN A 123 -22.76 13.40 -0.84
C ASN A 123 -22.74 11.87 -1.03
N ALA A 124 -22.86 11.33 -2.26
CA ALA A 124 -22.68 9.90 -2.44
C ALA A 124 -21.23 9.50 -2.11
N ALA A 125 -21.07 8.63 -1.11
CA ALA A 125 -19.77 8.07 -0.75
C ALA A 125 -19.33 7.04 -1.81
N GLY A 126 -18.07 7.13 -2.25
CA GLY A 126 -17.44 6.21 -3.18
C GLY A 126 -16.11 5.70 -2.65
N VAL A 127 -15.73 4.51 -3.11
CA VAL A 127 -14.46 3.88 -2.73
C VAL A 127 -13.37 4.29 -3.70
N PHE A 128 -12.42 5.06 -3.20
CA PHE A 128 -11.13 5.31 -3.83
C PHE A 128 -10.21 4.10 -3.65
N LYS A 129 -9.52 3.71 -4.72
CA LYS A 129 -8.47 2.68 -4.68
C LYS A 129 -7.28 3.16 -5.47
N MET A 130 -6.09 2.91 -4.94
CA MET A 130 -4.82 3.19 -5.61
C MET A 130 -3.82 2.10 -5.27
N LYS A 131 -3.00 1.71 -6.24
CA LYS A 131 -1.88 0.80 -6.07
C LYS A 131 -0.64 1.41 -6.68
N HIS A 132 0.45 1.44 -5.93
CA HIS A 132 1.77 1.85 -6.41
C HIS A 132 2.80 0.75 -6.12
N ILE A 133 3.71 0.50 -7.06
CA ILE A 133 4.78 -0.47 -6.90
C ILE A 133 6.10 0.26 -7.16
N MET A 134 7.04 0.13 -6.24
CA MET A 134 8.39 0.70 -6.37
C MET A 134 9.45 -0.25 -5.81
N ILE A 135 10.69 -0.09 -6.25
CA ILE A 135 11.84 -0.69 -5.55
C ILE A 135 12.04 0.07 -4.23
N ALA A 136 12.38 -0.64 -3.15
CA ALA A 136 12.66 -0.03 -1.85
C ALA A 136 13.78 1.02 -1.95
N GLY A 137 14.89 0.66 -2.60
CA GLY A 137 16.02 1.53 -2.93
C GLY A 137 16.85 1.98 -1.72
N THR A 138 16.48 1.53 -0.52
CA THR A 138 17.19 1.75 0.74
C THR A 138 16.70 0.75 1.78
N THR A 139 17.45 0.60 2.87
CA THR A 139 17.00 -0.06 4.11
C THR A 139 16.65 0.95 5.21
N ASP A 140 16.74 2.25 4.92
CA ASP A 140 16.26 3.32 5.80
C ASP A 140 14.73 3.33 5.89
N GLU A 141 14.20 3.99 6.92
CA GLU A 141 12.75 4.20 7.03
C GLU A 141 12.21 5.05 5.87
N ILE A 142 11.17 4.55 5.22
CA ILE A 142 10.39 5.24 4.20
C ILE A 142 8.99 5.48 4.76
N THR A 143 8.59 6.75 4.83
CA THR A 143 7.25 7.16 5.23
C THR A 143 6.40 7.46 4.00
N PHE A 144 5.25 6.80 3.87
CA PHE A 144 4.26 7.11 2.84
C PHE A 144 3.11 7.92 3.44
N LYS A 145 2.72 9.00 2.76
CA LYS A 145 1.60 9.88 3.17
C LYS A 145 0.56 9.90 2.07
N PHE A 146 -0.66 9.52 2.40
CA PHE A 146 -1.81 9.64 1.52
C PHE A 146 -2.54 10.96 1.81
N ARG A 147 -2.58 11.83 0.80
CA ARG A 147 -3.33 13.08 0.82
C ARG A 147 -4.44 13.00 -0.22
N ALA A 148 -5.56 13.67 0.05
CA ALA A 148 -6.65 13.78 -0.91
C ALA A 148 -7.28 15.16 -0.87
N GLY A 149 -7.83 15.59 -1.99
CA GLY A 149 -8.48 16.89 -2.13
C GLY A 149 -9.53 16.89 -3.22
N PRO A 150 -10.48 17.84 -3.17
CA PRO A 150 -11.38 18.11 -4.28
C PRO A 150 -10.63 18.75 -5.46
N SER A 151 -11.20 18.63 -6.66
CA SER A 151 -10.67 19.26 -7.87
C SER A 151 -10.90 20.78 -7.98
N SER A 152 -11.74 21.34 -7.10
CA SER A 152 -11.96 22.79 -6.98
C SER A 152 -12.46 23.10 -5.56
N SER A 153 -13.05 24.28 -5.34
CA SER A 153 -13.58 24.72 -4.04
C SER A 153 -14.82 23.91 -3.60
N TYR A 154 -14.58 22.68 -3.14
CA TYR A 154 -15.56 21.78 -2.54
C TYR A 154 -15.06 21.26 -1.19
N THR A 155 -15.86 20.45 -0.51
CA THR A 155 -15.44 19.74 0.70
C THR A 155 -15.61 18.25 0.48
N ILE A 156 -14.60 17.48 0.85
CA ILE A 156 -14.65 16.02 0.88
C ILE A 156 -14.75 15.55 2.32
N THR A 157 -15.48 14.45 2.53
CA THR A 157 -15.60 13.76 3.82
C THR A 157 -14.99 12.38 3.68
N PHE A 158 -13.97 12.09 4.48
CA PHE A 158 -13.33 10.79 4.61
C PHE A 158 -14.10 9.91 5.61
N ASN A 159 -14.34 8.64 5.30
CA ASN A 159 -15.10 7.69 6.14
C ASN A 159 -16.50 8.17 6.53
N GLY A 160 -17.11 9.03 5.71
CA GLY A 160 -18.34 9.71 6.06
C GLY A 160 -18.99 10.41 4.88
N GLU A 161 -20.12 11.05 5.16
CA GLU A 161 -20.84 11.90 4.23
C GLU A 161 -21.33 13.16 4.95
N SER A 162 -21.34 14.30 4.23
CA SER A 162 -21.76 15.60 4.78
C SER A 162 -21.12 15.94 6.13
N GLY A 163 -19.83 15.59 6.32
CA GLY A 163 -19.09 15.80 7.56
C GLY A 163 -19.45 14.86 8.72
N ALA A 164 -20.43 13.96 8.55
CA ALA A 164 -20.82 12.97 9.53
C ALA A 164 -20.18 11.61 9.25
N ARG A 165 -19.81 10.89 10.31
CA ARG A 165 -19.33 9.50 10.22
C ARG A 165 -20.41 8.57 9.67
N LEU A 166 -20.01 7.57 8.89
CA LEU A 166 -20.89 6.49 8.45
C LEU A 166 -20.70 5.23 9.31
N PHE A 167 -21.76 4.43 9.40
CA PHE A 167 -21.77 3.08 10.00
C PHE A 167 -21.11 3.01 11.39
N GLY A 168 -21.34 4.00 12.25
CA GLY A 168 -20.76 4.01 13.60
C GLY A 168 -19.22 4.03 13.65
N GLY A 169 -18.54 4.35 12.54
CA GLY A 169 -17.07 4.36 12.44
C GLY A 169 -16.44 3.04 12.01
N VAL A 170 -17.22 2.04 11.55
CA VAL A 170 -16.65 0.84 10.92
C VAL A 170 -16.49 0.97 9.40
N ALA A 171 -16.93 2.10 8.83
CA ALA A 171 -16.63 2.52 7.46
C ALA A 171 -15.15 2.87 7.36
N ALA A 172 -14.29 1.86 7.28
CA ALA A 172 -12.87 2.02 7.49
C ALA A 172 -12.08 2.07 6.19
N SER A 173 -11.13 2.99 6.15
CA SER A 173 -10.15 3.19 5.09
C SER A 173 -8.78 2.71 5.56
N SER A 174 -7.91 2.32 4.63
CA SER A 174 -6.61 1.74 4.93
C SER A 174 -5.52 2.13 3.94
N ILE A 175 -4.29 2.18 4.44
CA ILE A 175 -3.06 2.07 3.66
C ILE A 175 -2.32 0.81 4.09
N THR A 176 -1.93 0.00 3.13
CA THR A 176 -1.18 -1.24 3.34
C THR A 176 0.08 -1.19 2.50
N ILE A 177 1.22 -1.51 3.11
CA ILE A 177 2.49 -1.66 2.41
C ILE A 177 2.93 -3.12 2.54
N THR A 178 3.16 -3.74 1.39
CA THR A 178 3.71 -5.09 1.30
C THR A 178 5.10 -5.02 0.71
N GLU A 179 6.08 -5.55 1.43
CA GLU A 179 7.43 -5.78 0.95
C GLU A 179 7.52 -7.20 0.40
N VAL A 180 7.97 -7.32 -0.85
CA VAL A 180 8.17 -8.59 -1.55
C VAL A 180 9.61 -8.69 -2.04
N ARG A 181 10.16 -9.91 -2.01
CA ARG A 181 11.47 -10.18 -2.60
C ARG A 181 11.43 -9.90 -4.11
N ALA A 182 12.59 -9.51 -4.66
CA ALA A 182 12.71 -9.08 -6.05
C ALA A 182 12.27 -10.15 -7.06
#